data_AF-A0A8I1N4P2-F1
#
_entry.id   AF-A0A8I1N4P2-F1
#
_cell.length_a   1.000
_cell.length_b   1.000
_cell.length_c   1.000
_cell.angle_alpha   90.00
_cell.angle_beta   90.00
_cell.angle_gamma   90.00
#
_symmetry.space_group_name_H-M   'P 1'
#
loop_
_entity.id
_entity.type
_entity.pdbx_description
1 polymer ?
#
loop_
_entity_poly.entity_id
_entity_poly.type
_entity_poly.pdbx_seq_one_letter_code
_entity_poly.pdbx_strand_id
1 'polypeptide(L)'
;MADPTQTISFGPLGWDMVDAGGATGSKAALFQFFFKPVNVFTNTPLATDDAPFGGAAVPGGNFVTGTTTASTITMDLSSWTNNWGTNGGTNFNTGLSPVTGTYDSTTGAFSLSWSKIIVGGSFDGNEAFWTFNGVAAAAPVPEASTYGMMLAGLGLVGFAVRRRKLIA
;
A
#
# COMPACT_ATOMS: atom_id res chain seq x y z
N MET A 1 3.18 23.64 -12.97
CA MET A 1 2.19 22.61 -12.58
C MET A 1 2.77 21.90 -11.38
N ALA A 2 2.09 21.89 -10.23
CA ALA A 2 2.50 21.05 -9.10
C ALA A 2 2.21 19.59 -9.45
N ASP A 3 3.12 18.69 -9.09
CA ASP A 3 2.95 17.25 -9.30
C ASP A 3 1.78 16.76 -8.42
N PRO A 4 0.72 16.15 -8.97
CA PRO A 4 -0.45 15.77 -8.19
C PRO A 4 -0.09 14.71 -7.15
N THR A 5 -0.54 14.91 -5.91
CA THR A 5 -0.49 13.87 -4.88
C THR A 5 -1.44 12.74 -5.26
N GLN A 6 -0.93 11.51 -5.33
CA GLN A 6 -1.75 10.32 -5.60
C GLN A 6 -1.82 9.42 -4.38
N THR A 7 -3.00 8.90 -4.07
CA THR A 7 -3.16 7.87 -3.03
C THR A 7 -2.88 6.50 -3.61
N ILE A 8 -2.01 5.74 -2.95
CA ILE A 8 -1.69 4.36 -3.24
C ILE A 8 -2.23 3.51 -2.11
N SER A 9 -3.04 2.51 -2.45
CA SER A 9 -3.53 1.50 -1.52
C SER A 9 -3.18 0.13 -2.06
N PHE A 10 -2.47 -0.65 -1.27
CA PHE A 10 -2.24 -2.05 -1.61
C PHE A 10 -3.44 -2.85 -1.08
N GLY A 11 -4.45 -3.02 -1.95
CA GLY A 11 -5.60 -3.89 -1.70
C GLY A 11 -5.23 -5.38 -1.76
N PRO A 12 -6.20 -6.30 -1.56
CA PRO A 12 -5.93 -7.75 -1.51
C PRO A 12 -5.37 -8.33 -2.82
N LEU A 13 -5.45 -7.59 -3.94
CA LEU A 13 -4.88 -7.98 -5.23
C LEU A 13 -3.53 -7.28 -5.55
N GLY A 14 -3.11 -6.31 -4.74
CA GLY A 14 -1.82 -5.61 -4.88
C GLY A 14 -0.77 -6.08 -3.87
N TRP A 15 -1.24 -6.75 -2.81
CA TRP A 15 -0.44 -7.50 -1.85
C TRP A 15 -1.13 -8.84 -1.66
N ASP A 16 -1.12 -9.68 -2.69
CA ASP A 16 -1.60 -11.04 -2.54
C ASP A 16 -0.51 -11.85 -1.83
N MET A 17 -0.54 -11.78 -0.51
CA MET A 17 0.30 -12.61 0.34
C MET A 17 -0.25 -14.04 0.28
N VAL A 18 -0.49 -14.65 -0.89
CA VAL A 18 -1.10 -15.99 -1.02
C VAL A 18 -0.28 -16.99 -0.22
N ASP A 19 -0.79 -17.41 0.93
CA ASP A 19 -0.49 -18.76 1.38
C ASP A 19 -1.21 -19.71 0.43
N ALA A 20 -0.66 -20.91 0.18
CA ALA A 20 -1.09 -21.86 -0.83
C ALA A 20 -2.56 -22.36 -0.71
N GLY A 21 -3.38 -21.75 0.15
CA GLY A 21 -4.80 -22.03 0.41
C GLY A 21 -5.78 -20.84 0.27
N GLY A 22 -5.36 -19.64 -0.18
CA GLY A 22 -6.31 -18.61 -0.66
C GLY A 22 -7.22 -17.94 0.39
N ALA A 23 -6.79 -17.81 1.66
CA ALA A 23 -7.52 -17.05 2.67
C ALA A 23 -7.04 -15.58 2.72
N THR A 24 -7.96 -14.63 2.56
CA THR A 24 -7.73 -13.18 2.67
C THR A 24 -7.34 -12.81 4.10
N GLY A 25 -6.03 -12.70 4.35
CA GLY A 25 -5.46 -12.32 5.65
C GLY A 25 -4.06 -12.88 5.88
N SER A 26 -3.31 -13.13 4.81
CA SER A 26 -2.33 -14.20 4.77
C SER A 26 -0.90 -13.75 5.12
N LYS A 27 -0.18 -14.64 5.84
CA LYS A 27 1.24 -14.50 6.15
C LYS A 27 2.04 -14.83 4.90
N ALA A 28 2.92 -13.94 4.46
CA ALA A 28 3.96 -14.32 3.49
C ALA A 28 5.30 -14.43 4.20
N ALA A 29 6.00 -15.52 3.93
CA ALA A 29 7.39 -15.67 4.29
C ALA A 29 8.22 -14.68 3.46
N LEU A 30 8.82 -13.71 4.13
CA LEU A 30 9.72 -12.74 3.50
C LEU A 30 11.08 -13.36 3.21
N PHE A 31 11.62 -14.08 4.19
CA PHE A 31 12.92 -14.74 4.12
C PHE A 31 13.04 -15.85 5.17
N GLN A 32 14.06 -16.69 5.04
CA GLN A 32 14.44 -17.65 6.07
C GLN A 32 15.57 -17.10 6.94
N PHE A 33 15.44 -17.25 8.25
CA PHE A 33 16.45 -16.86 9.22
C PHE A 33 16.62 -17.97 10.25
N PHE A 34 17.84 -18.52 10.36
CA PHE A 34 18.14 -19.71 11.17
C PHE A 34 17.11 -20.83 11.00
N PHE A 35 16.87 -21.22 9.74
CA PHE A 35 15.98 -22.32 9.35
C PHE A 35 14.49 -22.13 9.70
N LYS A 36 14.09 -20.93 10.14
CA LYS A 36 12.70 -20.57 10.38
C LYS A 36 12.27 -19.42 9.46
N PRO A 37 11.04 -19.41 8.95
CA PRO A 37 10.55 -18.30 8.16
C PRO A 37 10.34 -17.06 9.03
N VAL A 38 10.65 -15.90 8.48
CA VAL A 38 10.16 -14.62 8.98
C VAL A 38 8.98 -14.22 8.10
N ASN A 39 7.82 -14.03 8.73
CA ASN A 39 6.59 -13.67 8.06
C ASN A 39 6.20 -12.24 8.42
N VAL A 40 5.51 -11.55 7.53
CA VAL A 40 4.84 -10.27 7.81
C VAL A 40 3.34 -10.40 7.58
N PHE A 41 2.55 -9.66 8.35
CA PHE A 41 1.10 -9.59 8.20
C PHE A 41 0.56 -8.28 8.80
N THR A 42 -0.66 -7.91 8.42
CA THR A 42 -1.38 -6.75 8.96
C THR A 42 -2.48 -7.19 9.93
N ASN A 43 -3.26 -6.23 10.43
CA ASN A 43 -4.22 -6.36 11.52
C ASN A 43 -5.49 -7.23 11.24
N THR A 44 -5.43 -8.25 10.39
CA THR A 44 -6.51 -9.23 10.30
C THR A 44 -6.30 -10.31 11.36
N PRO A 45 -7.25 -10.53 12.29
CA PRO A 45 -7.22 -11.74 13.10
C PRO A 45 -7.46 -12.93 12.15
N LEU A 46 -6.38 -13.58 11.71
CA LEU A 46 -6.46 -14.97 11.28
C LEU A 46 -6.95 -15.76 12.49
N ALA A 47 -7.80 -16.74 12.21
CA ALA A 47 -8.35 -17.65 13.21
C ALA A 47 -7.30 -18.06 14.26
N THR A 48 -7.62 -17.77 15.52
CA THR A 48 -7.05 -18.27 16.78
C THR A 48 -5.56 -18.08 17.11
N ASP A 49 -4.67 -17.81 16.16
CA ASP A 49 -3.21 -17.89 16.43
C ASP A 49 -2.42 -16.59 16.16
N ASP A 50 -3.05 -15.58 15.53
CA ASP A 50 -2.35 -14.39 15.03
C ASP A 50 -3.00 -13.09 15.48
N ALA A 51 -2.97 -12.86 16.80
CA ALA A 51 -3.24 -11.54 17.29
C ALA A 51 -2.09 -10.59 16.86
N PRO A 52 -2.38 -9.37 16.37
CA PRO A 52 -1.38 -8.32 16.27
C PRO A 52 -0.55 -8.21 17.55
N PHE A 53 0.71 -7.77 17.45
CA PHE A 53 1.54 -7.58 18.63
C PHE A 53 0.80 -6.70 19.66
N GLY A 54 0.60 -7.22 20.87
CA GLY A 54 -0.17 -6.57 21.93
C GLY A 54 -1.65 -6.96 22.03
N GLY A 55 -2.15 -7.89 21.19
CA GLY A 55 -3.51 -8.43 21.31
C GLY A 55 -4.64 -7.49 20.87
N ALA A 56 -4.29 -6.29 20.41
CA ALA A 56 -5.23 -5.24 20.02
C ALA A 56 -4.96 -4.78 18.59
N ALA A 57 -6.01 -4.31 17.92
CA ALA A 57 -5.93 -3.75 16.59
C ALA A 57 -4.82 -2.70 16.48
N VAL A 58 -3.75 -2.98 15.71
CA VAL A 58 -2.68 -1.99 15.51
C VAL A 58 -3.22 -0.85 14.64
N PRO A 59 -2.86 0.42 14.92
CA PRO A 59 -3.10 1.54 14.00
C PRO A 59 -2.69 1.22 12.55
N GLY A 60 -3.35 1.81 11.56
CA GLY A 60 -3.08 1.59 10.12
C GLY A 60 -4.04 0.60 9.42
N GLY A 61 -4.85 -0.16 10.14
CA GLY A 61 -5.91 -1.00 9.57
C GLY A 61 -5.39 -2.22 8.78
N ASN A 62 -6.27 -2.83 7.98
CA ASN A 62 -6.00 -4.10 7.28
C ASN A 62 -5.13 -3.91 6.03
N PHE A 63 -5.01 -2.68 5.53
CA PHE A 63 -4.34 -2.37 4.27
C PHE A 63 -3.22 -1.37 4.51
N VAL A 64 -2.10 -1.55 3.80
CA VAL A 64 -1.07 -0.54 3.72
C VAL A 64 -1.55 0.54 2.76
N THR A 65 -1.56 1.78 3.25
CA THR A 65 -1.93 2.95 2.46
C THR A 65 -0.80 3.97 2.47
N GLY A 66 -0.70 4.73 1.40
CA GLY A 66 0.30 5.77 1.26
C GLY A 66 -0.08 6.79 0.20
N THR A 67 0.74 7.82 0.09
CA THR A 67 0.63 8.84 -0.95
C THR A 67 1.95 8.96 -1.70
N THR A 68 1.88 9.27 -2.98
CA THR A 68 3.03 9.72 -3.76
C THR A 68 2.89 11.17 -4.11
N THR A 69 4.00 11.90 -4.13
CA THR A 69 4.08 13.27 -4.62
C THR A 69 5.43 13.44 -5.27
N ALA A 70 5.43 13.72 -6.57
CA ALA A 70 6.64 13.70 -7.39
C ALA A 70 7.43 12.39 -7.19
N SER A 71 8.73 12.49 -6.91
CA SER A 71 9.60 11.33 -6.73
C SER A 71 9.60 10.75 -5.31
N THR A 72 8.61 11.08 -4.49
CA THR A 72 8.52 10.65 -3.08
C THR A 72 7.27 9.82 -2.84
N ILE A 73 7.42 8.74 -2.08
CA ILE A 73 6.31 7.97 -1.50
C ILE A 73 6.32 8.12 0.02
N THR A 74 5.13 8.20 0.62
CA THR A 74 4.92 8.18 2.07
C THR A 74 3.88 7.11 2.37
N MET A 75 4.18 6.14 3.24
CA MET A 75 3.27 5.07 3.63
C MET A 75 3.05 5.01 5.13
N ASP A 76 1.86 4.56 5.52
CA ASP A 76 1.56 4.10 6.86
C ASP A 76 1.80 2.58 6.92
N LEU A 77 2.89 2.17 7.56
CA LEU A 77 3.23 0.77 7.83
C LEU A 77 2.99 0.41 9.30
N SER A 78 2.26 1.23 10.07
CA SER A 78 2.10 1.02 11.51
C SER A 78 1.42 -0.31 11.85
N SER A 79 0.61 -0.86 10.93
CA SER A 79 -0.08 -2.14 11.11
C SER A 79 0.79 -3.38 10.89
N TRP A 80 2.04 -3.23 10.45
CA TRP A 80 2.93 -4.36 10.18
C TRP A 80 3.37 -5.07 11.45
N THR A 81 3.02 -6.35 11.51
CA THR A 81 3.48 -7.30 12.53
C THR A 81 4.26 -8.41 11.84
N ASN A 82 5.28 -8.91 12.53
CA ASN A 82 6.10 -9.99 12.03
C ASN A 82 6.04 -11.19 12.97
N ASN A 83 6.30 -12.37 12.43
CA ASN A 83 6.47 -13.59 13.19
C ASN A 83 7.70 -14.35 12.71
N TRP A 84 8.46 -14.92 13.64
CA TRP A 84 9.58 -15.81 13.34
C TRP A 84 9.27 -17.24 13.76
N GLY A 85 9.04 -18.12 12.78
CA GLY A 85 8.55 -19.48 12.97
C GLY A 85 7.19 -19.76 12.30
N THR A 86 6.66 -20.96 12.51
CA THR A 86 5.30 -21.38 12.10
C THR A 86 4.21 -20.72 12.97
N ASN A 87 2.92 -20.92 12.63
CA ASN A 87 1.76 -20.43 13.40
C ASN A 87 1.95 -20.63 14.92
N GLY A 88 1.75 -19.56 15.70
CA GLY A 88 2.06 -19.51 17.14
C GLY A 88 3.51 -19.16 17.51
N GLY A 89 4.35 -18.79 16.54
CA GLY A 89 5.66 -18.18 16.82
C GLY A 89 5.55 -16.83 17.54
N THR A 90 6.67 -16.32 18.04
CA THR A 90 6.63 -15.07 18.81
C THR A 90 6.45 -13.87 17.88
N ASN A 91 5.30 -13.20 17.98
CA ASN A 91 5.03 -11.98 17.24
C ASN A 91 5.91 -10.83 17.73
N PHE A 92 6.35 -9.99 16.80
CA PHE A 92 7.15 -8.81 17.10
C PHE A 92 6.79 -7.65 16.18
N ASN A 93 6.82 -6.43 16.72
CA ASN A 93 6.37 -5.23 16.02
C ASN A 93 7.54 -4.46 15.40
N THR A 94 7.51 -4.29 14.08
CA THR A 94 8.42 -3.40 13.34
C THR A 94 7.69 -2.38 12.47
N GLY A 95 6.36 -2.32 12.56
CA GLY A 95 5.55 -1.32 11.87
C GLY A 95 5.88 0.10 12.34
N LEU A 96 5.91 1.03 11.39
CA LEU A 96 6.23 2.44 11.60
C LEU A 96 5.34 3.31 10.73
N SER A 97 5.01 4.51 11.21
CA SER A 97 4.28 5.50 10.44
C SER A 97 4.68 6.91 10.87
N PRO A 98 4.88 7.84 9.91
CA PRO A 98 4.99 7.60 8.48
C PRO A 98 6.35 6.96 8.11
N VAL A 99 6.41 6.25 6.99
CA VAL A 99 7.66 5.84 6.34
C VAL A 99 7.74 6.50 4.97
N THR A 100 8.85 7.18 4.68
CA THR A 100 9.07 7.85 3.39
C THR A 100 10.11 7.12 2.55
N GLY A 101 10.04 7.31 1.24
CA GLY A 101 10.88 6.63 0.28
C GLY A 101 10.89 7.28 -1.09
N THR A 102 11.59 6.66 -2.03
CA THR A 102 11.64 7.09 -3.43
C THR A 102 10.50 6.48 -4.22
N TYR A 103 9.99 7.24 -5.19
CA TYR A 103 8.99 6.80 -6.16
C TYR A 103 9.41 7.21 -7.56
N ASP A 104 9.24 6.31 -8.52
CA ASP A 104 9.33 6.61 -9.95
C ASP A 104 7.92 6.62 -10.54
N SER A 105 7.46 7.82 -10.91
CA SER A 105 6.13 8.01 -11.51
C SER A 105 5.99 7.42 -12.90
N THR A 106 7.10 7.10 -13.58
CA THR A 106 7.10 6.48 -14.91
C THR A 106 6.83 4.98 -14.82
N THR A 107 7.51 4.31 -13.89
CA THR A 107 7.44 2.85 -13.74
C THR A 107 6.50 2.39 -12.62
N GLY A 108 6.11 3.29 -11.72
CA GLY A 108 5.42 2.95 -10.47
C GLY A 108 6.34 2.33 -9.42
N ALA A 109 7.64 2.19 -9.70
CA ALA A 109 8.58 1.58 -8.78
C ALA A 109 8.78 2.45 -7.54
N PHE A 110 8.87 1.82 -6.37
CA PHE A 110 9.14 2.50 -5.12
C PHE A 110 10.14 1.74 -4.25
N SER A 111 10.78 2.47 -3.35
CA SER A 111 11.66 1.94 -2.31
C SER A 111 11.48 2.74 -1.03
N LEU A 112 11.11 2.07 0.06
CA LEU A 112 11.06 2.64 1.41
C LEU A 112 12.10 1.96 2.28
N SER A 113 12.64 2.69 3.26
CA SER A 113 13.52 2.10 4.27
C SER A 113 13.30 2.76 5.62
N TRP A 114 13.32 1.96 6.69
CA TRP A 114 13.17 2.45 8.05
C TRP A 114 13.92 1.56 9.03
N SER A 115 14.21 2.11 10.20
CA SER A 115 14.63 1.34 11.36
C SER A 115 13.66 1.51 12.52
N LYS A 116 13.56 0.48 13.36
CA LYS A 116 12.72 0.50 14.56
C LYS A 116 13.27 -0.48 15.59
N ILE A 117 13.27 -0.07 16.86
CA ILE A 117 13.48 -1.00 17.97
C ILE A 117 12.34 -2.01 17.98
N ILE A 118 12.70 -3.28 17.85
CA ILE A 118 11.75 -4.39 17.89
C ILE A 118 11.15 -4.45 19.28
N VAL A 119 9.82 -4.51 19.32
CA VAL A 119 9.07 -4.71 20.56
C VAL A 119 8.42 -6.09 20.51
N GLY A 120 8.74 -6.91 21.49
CA GLY A 120 8.23 -8.26 21.65
C GLY A 120 9.01 -9.35 20.90
N GLY A 121 8.64 -10.58 21.26
CA GLY A 121 9.16 -11.80 20.67
C GLY A 121 10.66 -12.00 20.79
N SER A 122 11.21 -12.86 19.93
CA SER A 122 12.58 -13.38 20.05
C SER A 122 13.68 -12.35 19.78
N PHE A 123 13.33 -11.17 19.27
CA PHE A 123 14.29 -10.12 18.91
C PHE A 123 14.08 -8.83 19.72
N ASP A 124 13.29 -8.88 20.79
CA ASP A 124 12.94 -7.72 21.62
C ASP A 124 14.18 -6.90 22.03
N GLY A 125 14.06 -5.58 21.92
CA GLY A 125 15.12 -4.63 22.25
C GLY A 125 16.23 -4.46 21.20
N ASN A 126 16.24 -5.24 20.11
CA ASN A 126 17.19 -5.05 19.01
C ASN A 126 16.64 -4.04 17.99
N GLU A 127 17.53 -3.29 17.32
CA GLU A 127 17.14 -2.44 16.20
C GLU A 127 17.06 -3.27 14.90
N ALA A 128 15.91 -3.21 14.23
CA ALA A 128 15.73 -3.80 12.91
C ALA A 128 15.81 -2.73 11.83
N PHE A 129 16.45 -3.07 10.71
CA PHE A 129 16.48 -2.26 9.49
C PHE A 129 15.68 -2.98 8.40
N TRP A 130 14.72 -2.27 7.82
CA TRP A 130 13.81 -2.80 6.81
C TRP A 130 13.91 -1.99 5.54
N THR A 131 13.80 -2.68 4.41
CA THR A 131 13.63 -2.09 3.09
C THR A 131 12.42 -2.75 2.44
N PHE A 132 11.50 -1.93 1.95
CA PHE A 132 10.33 -2.38 1.21
C PHE A 132 10.35 -1.80 -0.20
N ASN A 133 10.45 -2.69 -1.18
CA ASN A 133 10.45 -2.34 -2.60
C ASN A 133 9.23 -2.94 -3.28
N GLY A 134 8.72 -2.25 -4.28
CA GLY A 134 7.62 -2.76 -5.08
C GLY A 134 7.34 -1.88 -6.28
N VAL A 135 6.30 -2.25 -7.00
CA VAL A 135 5.74 -1.47 -8.10
C VAL A 135 4.28 -1.21 -7.77
N ALA A 136 3.92 0.05 -7.60
CA ALA A 136 2.52 0.43 -7.47
C ALA A 136 1.89 0.46 -8.87
N ALA A 137 0.87 -0.36 -9.09
CA ALA A 137 0.04 -0.23 -10.27
C ALA A 137 -0.70 1.11 -10.19
N ALA A 138 -0.25 2.11 -10.97
CA ALA A 138 -0.97 3.36 -11.08
C ALA A 138 -2.38 3.06 -11.64
N ALA A 139 -3.42 3.33 -10.85
CA ALA A 139 -4.77 3.32 -11.39
C ALA A 139 -4.82 4.39 -12.50
N PRO A 140 -5.32 4.07 -13.71
CA PRO A 140 -5.45 5.07 -14.77
C PRO A 140 -6.24 6.25 -14.22
N VAL A 141 -5.59 7.42 -14.12
CA VAL A 141 -6.26 8.64 -13.69
C VAL A 141 -7.36 8.91 -14.71
N PRO A 142 -8.65 8.92 -14.34
CA PRO A 142 -9.71 9.14 -15.31
C PRO A 142 -9.63 10.57 -15.83
N GLU A 143 -9.12 10.74 -17.05
CA GLU A 143 -9.21 11.97 -17.84
C GLU A 143 -10.66 12.26 -18.30
N ALA A 144 -11.66 11.58 -17.73
CA ALA A 144 -13.07 11.74 -18.09
C ALA A 144 -13.55 13.20 -17.95
N SER A 145 -12.93 14.00 -17.07
CA SER A 145 -13.18 15.44 -16.99
C SER A 145 -12.59 16.22 -18.17
N THR A 146 -11.41 15.83 -18.69
CA THR A 146 -10.76 16.47 -19.84
C THR A 146 -11.49 16.15 -21.15
N TYR A 147 -11.87 14.89 -21.37
CA TYR A 147 -12.68 14.52 -22.53
C TYR A 147 -14.12 15.00 -22.42
N GLY A 148 -14.69 14.98 -21.20
CA GLY A 148 -16.01 15.54 -20.93
C GLY A 148 -16.07 17.05 -21.22
N MET A 149 -15.04 17.80 -20.83
CA MET A 149 -14.94 19.24 -21.13
C MET A 149 -14.71 19.51 -22.62
N MET A 150 -13.92 18.68 -23.32
CA MET A 150 -13.77 18.79 -24.78
C MET A 150 -15.05 18.45 -25.54
N LEU A 151 -15.78 17.40 -25.15
CA LEU A 151 -17.06 17.05 -25.75
C LEU A 151 -18.17 18.05 -25.40
N ALA A 152 -18.18 18.59 -24.18
CA ALA A 152 -19.08 19.67 -23.80
C ALA A 152 -18.79 20.94 -24.62
N GLY A 153 -17.51 21.28 -24.82
CA GLY A 153 -17.07 22.37 -25.69
C GLY A 153 -17.48 22.18 -27.15
N LEU A 154 -17.23 20.99 -27.71
CA LEU A 154 -17.64 20.64 -29.08
C LEU A 154 -19.16 20.61 -29.24
N GLY A 155 -19.89 20.12 -28.24
CA GLY A 155 -21.35 20.13 -28.21
C GLY A 155 -21.93 21.54 -28.21
N LEU A 156 -21.33 22.46 -27.45
CA LEU A 156 -21.71 23.87 -27.42
C LEU A 156 -21.45 24.56 -28.77
N VAL A 157 -20.29 24.31 -29.38
CA VAL A 157 -19.93 24.87 -30.70
C VAL A 157 -20.85 24.33 -31.79
N GLY A 158 -21.12 23.02 -31.82
CA GLY A 158 -22.05 22.41 -32.76
C GLY A 158 -23.48 22.95 -32.63
N PHE A 159 -23.94 23.20 -31.40
CA PHE A 159 -25.25 23.81 -31.14
C PHE A 159 -25.31 25.27 -31.59
N ALA A 160 -24.25 26.05 -31.38
CA ALA A 160 -24.16 27.44 -31.83
C ALA A 160 -24.18 27.56 -33.36
N VAL A 161 -23.50 26.66 -34.08
CA VAL A 161 -23.53 26.61 -35.56
C VAL A 161 -24.92 26.21 -36.08
N ARG A 162 -25.60 25.25 -35.44
CA ARG A 162 -26.96 24.84 -35.83
C ARG A 162 -27.99 25.97 -35.70
N ARG A 163 -27.85 26.84 -34.69
CA ARG A 163 -28.73 28.01 -34.52
C ARG A 163 -28.58 29.04 -35.64
N ARG A 164 -27.40 29.18 -36.26
CA ARG A 164 -27.20 30.09 -37.40
C ARG A 164 -27.90 29.61 -38.67
N LYS A 165 -28.03 28.29 -38.87
CA LYS A 165 -28.69 27.71 -40.05
C LYS A 165 -30.22 27.75 -39.98
N LEU A 166 -30.82 28.02 -38.81
CA LEU A 166 -32.27 28.12 -38.62
C LEU A 166 -32.80 29.57 -38.66
N ILE A 167 -31.92 30.56 -38.76
CA ILE A 167 -32.26 32.00 -38.79
C ILE A 167 -31.92 32.63 -40.16
N ALA A 168 -31.42 31.84 -41.11
CA ALA A 168 -31.24 32.19 -42.53
C ALA A 168 -32.21 31.37 -43.38
#